data_AF-A0A950C0Y7-F1
#
_entry.id   AF-A0A950C0Y7-F1
#
_cell.length_a   1.000
_cell.length_b   1.000
_cell.length_c   1.000
_cell.angle_alpha   90.00
_cell.angle_beta   90.00
_cell.angle_gamma   90.00
#
_symmetry.space_group_name_H-M   'P 1'
#
loop_
_entity.id
_entity.type
_entity.pdbx_description
1 polymer ?
#
loop_
_entity_poly.entity_id
_entity_poly.type
_entity_poly.pdbx_seq_one_letter_code
_entity_poly.pdbx_strand_id
1 'polypeptide(L)' 'MVTGHTGFKGSWLCLWLQQLGARVAGFALAPPTAPSLFEAAAVGEGMQSIVGDVRDGGLLATSMRSFEPSVVFHLAA' A
#
# COMPACT_ATOMS: atom_id res chain seq x y z
N MET A 1 -5.20 5.45 -2.26
CA MET A 1 -3.85 5.09 -1.79
C MET A 1 -3.97 4.49 -0.39
N VAL A 2 -3.19 3.46 -0.07
CA VAL A 2 -3.16 2.80 1.26
C VAL A 2 -1.76 2.91 1.83
N THR A 3 -1.55 3.62 2.94
CA THR A 3 -0.26 3.53 3.65
C THR A 3 -0.25 2.27 4.50
N GLY A 4 0.90 1.59 4.63
CA GLY A 4 1.01 0.33 5.39
C GLY A 4 0.40 -0.88 4.68
N HIS A 5 0.34 -0.89 3.35
CA HIS A 5 -0.24 -1.98 2.55
C HIS A 5 0.49 -3.32 2.68
N THR A 6 1.77 -3.32 3.06
CA THR A 6 2.58 -4.53 3.29
C THR A 6 2.30 -5.22 4.64
N GLY A 7 1.54 -4.56 5.54
CA GLY A 7 1.09 -5.15 6.80
C GLY A 7 -0.21 -5.96 6.65
N PHE A 8 -0.60 -6.71 7.68
CA PHE A 8 -1.75 -7.62 7.64
C PHE A 8 -3.08 -6.96 7.21
N LYS A 9 -3.47 -5.86 7.86
CA LYS A 9 -4.73 -5.14 7.54
C LYS A 9 -4.65 -4.48 6.16
N GLY A 10 -3.50 -3.87 5.85
CA GLY A 10 -3.27 -3.20 4.57
C GLY A 10 -3.32 -4.17 3.40
N SER A 11 -2.79 -5.37 3.58
CA SER A 11 -2.79 -6.43 2.56
C SER A 11 -4.20 -6.91 2.23
N TRP A 12 -5.02 -7.24 3.24
CA TRP A 12 -6.42 -7.59 3.03
C TRP A 12 -7.22 -6.48 2.38
N LEU A 13 -7.05 -5.23 2.83
CA LEU A 13 -7.74 -4.09 2.25
C LEU A 13 -7.36 -3.89 0.77
N CYS A 14 -6.08 -4.02 0.42
CA CYS A 14 -5.62 -3.88 -0.96
C CYS A 14 -6.19 -4.97 -1.86
N LEU A 15 -6.18 -6.24 -1.42
CA LEU A 15 -6.82 -7.33 -2.17
C LEU A 15 -8.31 -7.05 -2.40
N TRP A 16 -9.01 -6.60 -1.36
CA TRP A 16 -10.44 -6.28 -1.48
C TRP A 16 -10.70 -5.14 -2.45
N LEU A 17 -9.96 -4.04 -2.35
CA LEU A 17 -10.08 -2.90 -3.26
C LEU A 17 -9.78 -3.29 -4.72
N GLN A 18 -8.76 -4.12 -4.95
CA GLN A 18 -8.42 -4.64 -6.27
C GLN A 18 -9.55 -5.50 -6.84
N GLN A 19 -10.16 -6.39 -6.04
CA GLN A 19 -11.31 -7.20 -6.46
C GLN A 19 -12.55 -6.35 -6.82
N LEU A 20 -12.73 -5.20 -6.16
CA LEU A 20 -13.79 -4.24 -6.48
C LEU A 20 -13.48 -3.38 -7.73
N GLY A 21 -12.34 -3.58 -8.39
CA GLY A 21 -11.94 -2.84 -9.58
C GLY A 21 -11.33 -1.47 -9.30
N ALA A 22 -10.94 -1.18 -8.06
CA ALA A 22 -10.27 0.07 -7.74
C ALA A 22 -8.83 0.10 -8.29
N ARG A 23 -8.40 1.27 -8.79
CA ARG A 23 -6.98 1.53 -9.02
C ARG A 23 -6.31 1.76 -7.66
N VAL A 24 -5.38 0.88 -7.27
CA VAL A 24 -4.75 0.91 -5.94
C VAL A 24 -3.27 1.29 -6.04
N ALA A 25 -2.82 2.12 -5.10
CA ALA A 25 -1.41 2.31 -4.79
C ALA A 25 -1.18 2.16 -3.29
N GLY A 26 -0.04 1.60 -2.94
CA GLY A 26 0.43 1.35 -1.59
C GLY A 26 1.71 2.12 -1.30
N PHE A 27 1.87 2.56 -0.05
CA PHE A 27 3.10 3.19 0.44
C PHE A 27 3.45 2.67 1.83
N ALA A 28 4.51 1.87 1.94
CA ALA A 28 4.88 1.24 3.20
C ALA A 28 6.36 0.82 3.22
N LEU A 29 6.87 0.47 4.39
CA LEU A 29 8.12 -0.30 4.50
C LEU A 29 7.93 -1.70 3.89
N ALA A 30 9.03 -2.45 3.75
CA ALA A 30 8.98 -3.87 3.38
C ALA A 30 8.07 -4.65 4.36
N PRO A 31 7.52 -5.81 3.95
CA PRO A 31 6.68 -6.63 4.82
C PRO A 31 7.34 -6.91 6.17
N PRO A 32 6.61 -6.79 7.30
CA PRO A 32 7.22 -6.83 8.63
C PRO A 32 7.52 -8.25 9.13
N THR A 33 7.10 -9.30 8.41
CA THR A 33 7.20 -10.70 8.83
C THR A 33 7.54 -11.63 7.68
N ALA A 34 8.06 -12.83 7.99
CA ALA A 34 8.20 -13.94 7.07
C ALA A 34 7.60 -15.22 7.71
N PRO A 35 6.55 -15.83 7.14
CA PRO A 35 5.81 -15.38 5.96
C PRO A 35 5.05 -14.06 6.21
N SER A 36 4.71 -13.35 5.14
CA SER A 36 3.77 -12.22 5.17
C SER A 36 2.57 -12.50 4.27
N LEU A 37 1.40 -11.97 4.63
CA LEU A 37 0.22 -12.03 3.75
C LEU A 37 0.50 -11.31 2.43
N PHE A 38 1.26 -10.22 2.47
CA PHE A 38 1.64 -9.44 1.30
C PHE A 38 2.30 -10.32 0.22
N GLU A 39 3.26 -11.16 0.62
CA GLU A 39 3.95 -12.07 -0.31
C GLU A 39 3.10 -13.31 -0.62
N ALA A 40 2.52 -13.96 0.40
CA ALA A 40 1.79 -15.22 0.23
C ALA A 40 0.57 -15.10 -0.69
N ALA A 41 -0.07 -13.92 -0.74
CA ALA A 41 -1.22 -13.64 -1.59
C ALA A 41 -0.88 -12.75 -2.81
N ALA A 42 0.42 -12.55 -3.10
CA ALA A 42 0.90 -11.72 -4.21
C ALA A 42 0.22 -10.34 -4.28
N VAL A 43 0.02 -9.69 -3.11
CA VAL A 43 -0.82 -8.48 -2.98
C VAL A 43 -0.34 -7.32 -3.86
N GLY A 44 0.97 -7.24 -4.07
CA GLY A 44 1.58 -6.21 -4.91
C GLY A 44 1.25 -6.36 -6.41
N GLU A 45 0.78 -7.52 -6.86
CA GLU A 45 0.34 -7.70 -8.25
C GLU A 45 -1.00 -6.99 -8.48
N GLY A 46 -1.08 -6.20 -9.56
CA GLY A 46 -2.29 -5.44 -9.90
C GLY A 46 -2.39 -4.05 -9.24
N MET A 47 -1.40 -3.67 -8.43
CA MET A 47 -1.34 -2.34 -7.80
C MET A 47 0.04 -1.70 -7.90
N GLN A 48 0.10 -0.38 -7.72
CA GLN A 48 1.39 0.30 -7.57
C GLN A 48 1.89 0.12 -6.13
N SER A 49 2.91 -0.70 -5.90
CA SER A 49 3.51 -0.90 -4.58
C SER A 49 4.78 -0.05 -4.42
N ILE A 50 4.73 0.97 -3.55
CA ILE A 50 5.85 1.86 -3.27
C ILE A 50 6.44 1.49 -1.92
N VAL A 51 7.75 1.18 -1.90
CA VAL A 51 8.50 1.01 -0.66
C VAL A 51 8.99 2.38 -0.19
N GLY A 52 8.55 2.81 0.99
CA GLY A 52 8.89 4.11 1.55
C GLY A 52 8.46 4.27 3.00
N ASP A 53 9.18 5.12 3.73
CA ASP A 53 8.86 5.47 5.12
C ASP A 53 7.91 6.67 5.14
N VAL A 54 6.80 6.56 5.87
CA VAL A 54 5.82 7.66 5.98
C VAL A 54 6.38 8.90 6.69
N ARG A 55 7.50 8.77 7.40
CA ARG A 55 8.25 9.87 7.99
C ARG A 55 9.00 10.70 6.94
N ASP A 56 9.23 10.16 5.75
CA ASP A 56 9.74 10.92 4.61
C ASP A 56 8.58 11.68 3.93
N GLY A 57 8.33 12.90 4.40
CA GLY A 57 7.29 13.76 3.86
C GLY A 57 7.49 14.13 2.38
N GLY A 58 8.74 14.20 1.91
CA GLY A 58 9.05 14.54 0.51
C GLY A 58 8.66 13.43 -0.44
N LEU A 59 9.06 12.20 -0.11
CA LEU A 59 8.74 11.01 -0.88
C LEU A 59 7.24 10.69 -0.82
N LEU A 60 6.61 10.80 0.37
CA LEU A 60 5.18 10.60 0.54
C LEU A 60 4.37 11.61 -0.28
N ALA A 61 4.72 12.90 -0.21
CA ALA A 61 4.01 13.94 -0.95
C ALA A 61 4.17 13.76 -2.47
N THR A 62 5.34 13.34 -2.94
CA THR A 62 5.57 13.05 -4.36
C THR A 62 4.77 11.84 -4.82
N SER A 63 4.73 10.78 -4.02
CA SER A 63 3.93 9.57 -4.30
C SER A 63 2.44 9.88 -4.36
N MET A 64 1.93 10.71 -3.43
CA MET A 64 0.55 11.18 -3.42
C MET A 64 0.21 11.99 -4.67
N ARG A 65 1.04 12.98 -5.02
CA ARG A 65 0.83 13.80 -6.23
C ARG A 65 0.90 12.99 -7.51
N SER A 66 1.82 12.04 -7.60
CA SER A 66 1.95 11.19 -8.79
C SER A 66 0.78 10.22 -8.96
N PHE A 67 0.20 9.73 -7.86
CA PHE A 67 -0.88 8.76 -7.93
C PHE A 67 -2.27 9.42 -8.02
N GLU A 68 -2.42 10.64 -7.51
CA GLU A 68 -3.67 11.42 -7.45
C GLU A 68 -4.83 10.63 -6.82
N PRO A 69 -4.69 10.18 -5.55
CA PRO A 69 -5.74 9.39 -4.91
C PRO A 69 -6.99 10.25 -4.61
N SER A 70 -8.16 9.76 -5.02
CA SER A 70 -9.45 10.32 -4.56
C SER A 70 -9.78 9.93 -3.11
N VAL A 71 -9.22 8.81 -2.62
CA VAL A 71 -9.38 8.31 -1.25
C VAL A 71 -8.05 7.81 -0.71
N VAL A 72 -7.78 8.11 0.56
CA VAL A 72 -6.60 7.66 1.30
C VAL A 72 -7.02 6.86 2.52
N PHE A 73 -6.46 5.66 2.68
CA PHE A 73 -6.50 4.88 3.91
C PHE A 73 -5.11 4.92 4.56
N HIS A 74 -5.00 5.50 5.75
CA HIS A 74 -3.74 5.56 6.47
C HIS A 74 -3.67 4.43 7.51
N LEU A 75 -2.86 3.39 7.24
CA LEU A 75 -2.71 2.21 8.12
C LEU A 75 -1.25 1.95 8.53
N ALA A 76 -0.29 2.72 8.02
CA ALA A 76 1.09 2.69 8.52
C ALA A 76 1.11 3.19 9.98
N ALA A 77 1.75 2.41 10.85
CA ALA A 77 1.92 2.69 12.27
C ALA A 77 3.20 2.04 12.80
#